data_AF-A0A3S8YHP3-F1
#
_entry.id   AF-A0A3S8YHP3-F1
#
_cell.length_a   1.000
_cell.length_b   1.000
_cell.length_c   1.000
_cell.angle_alpha   90.00
_cell.angle_beta   90.00
_cell.angle_gamma   90.00
#
_symmetry.space_group_name_H-M   'P 1'
#
loop_
_entity.id
_entity.type
_entity.pdbx_description
1 polymer ?
#
loop_
_entity_poly.entity_id
_entity_poly.type
_entity_poly.pdbx_seq_one_letter_code
_entity_poly.pdbx_strand_id
1 'polypeptide(L)'
;MRPTDRCGVGGSGPGPARNPAAAGSCHVSGLGGDYVCEYGEAWQTFPDGTRQVFIVGTDFAVWTRYGNTSGGWSGWESMGGEVRGGVRIEGNHTWNPTISAVGRDGDLWFRHRLNSGSWTGRQS
;
A
#
# COMPACT_ATOMS: atom_id res chain seq x y z
N MET A 1 35.55 -20.90 14.64
CA MET A 1 34.22 -21.52 14.40
C MET A 1 33.60 -20.85 13.19
N ARG A 2 33.48 -21.57 12.06
CA ARG A 2 32.41 -21.35 11.06
C ARG A 2 31.31 -22.38 11.36
N PRO A 3 30.05 -22.09 10.98
CA PRO A 3 29.58 -22.42 9.62
C PRO A 3 29.05 -21.14 8.91
N THR A 4 29.34 -20.78 7.64
CA THR A 4 28.84 -21.33 6.35
C THR A 4 27.30 -21.53 6.37
N ASP A 5 26.48 -21.13 5.40
CA ASP A 5 26.64 -21.29 3.96
C ASP A 5 25.39 -20.75 3.20
N ARG A 6 25.61 -20.31 1.95
CA ARG A 6 24.75 -20.29 0.73
C ARG A 6 23.51 -19.41 0.62
N CYS A 7 23.69 -18.37 -0.23
CA CYS A 7 22.85 -18.20 -1.42
C CYS A 7 22.80 -19.52 -2.21
N GLY A 8 21.65 -20.19 -2.22
CA GLY A 8 21.41 -21.38 -3.03
C GLY A 8 20.84 -20.99 -4.40
N VAL A 9 21.63 -21.22 -5.45
CA VAL A 9 21.18 -21.27 -6.85
C VAL A 9 20.93 -22.74 -7.20
N GLY A 10 19.81 -23.06 -7.85
CA GLY A 10 19.63 -24.34 -8.54
C GLY A 10 18.23 -24.94 -8.45
N GLY A 11 17.50 -24.93 -9.58
CA GLY A 11 16.23 -25.63 -9.73
C GLY A 11 15.58 -25.41 -11.09
N SER A 12 16.14 -26.03 -12.14
CA SER A 12 15.47 -26.15 -13.44
C SER A 12 14.38 -27.21 -13.36
N GLY A 13 13.12 -26.77 -13.31
CA GLY A 13 11.92 -27.58 -13.50
C GLY A 13 10.83 -26.67 -14.09
N PRO A 14 9.75 -27.20 -14.71
CA PRO A 14 8.63 -26.35 -15.09
C PRO A 14 8.10 -25.73 -13.79
N GLY A 15 8.39 -24.46 -13.58
CA GLY A 15 8.14 -23.79 -12.31
C GLY A 15 6.66 -23.93 -11.95
N PRO A 16 6.32 -24.25 -10.68
CA PRO A 16 4.94 -24.19 -10.26
C PRO A 16 4.44 -22.76 -10.56
N ALA A 17 3.23 -22.67 -11.12
CA ALA A 17 2.54 -21.39 -11.30
C ALA A 17 2.73 -20.58 -10.01
N ARG A 18 3.29 -19.35 -10.13
CA ARG A 18 3.59 -18.50 -8.98
C ARG A 18 2.31 -18.37 -8.16
N ASN A 19 2.26 -19.07 -7.03
CA ASN A 19 1.30 -18.78 -5.98
C ASN A 19 1.57 -17.32 -5.59
N PRO A 20 0.59 -16.41 -5.61
CA PRO A 20 0.80 -15.02 -5.19
C PRO A 20 1.14 -14.88 -3.68
N ALA A 21 1.27 -15.98 -2.95
CA ALA A 21 1.52 -16.02 -1.51
C ALA A 21 2.99 -15.84 -1.08
N ALA A 22 3.91 -15.46 -1.97
CA ALA A 22 5.32 -15.20 -1.62
C ALA A 22 5.76 -13.75 -1.87
N ALA A 23 4.83 -12.81 -2.03
CA ALA A 23 5.16 -11.42 -1.78
C ALA A 23 5.32 -11.29 -0.26
N GLY A 24 6.55 -11.19 0.23
CA GLY A 24 6.83 -11.11 1.67
C GLY A 24 5.99 -10.01 2.34
N SER A 25 5.68 -10.18 3.63
CA SER A 25 5.00 -9.16 4.42
C SER A 25 6.01 -8.15 4.98
N CYS A 26 5.73 -6.88 4.81
CA CYS A 26 6.47 -5.75 5.36
C CYS A 26 5.58 -5.03 6.38
N HIS A 27 6.17 -4.20 7.24
CA HIS A 27 5.43 -3.39 8.21
C HIS A 27 5.79 -1.92 8.07
N VAL A 28 4.82 -1.02 8.23
CA VAL A 28 5.11 0.42 8.16
C VAL A 28 5.87 0.82 9.41
N SER A 29 7.10 1.30 9.22
CA SER A 29 8.02 1.65 10.30
C SER A 29 7.40 2.70 11.22
N GLY A 30 7.29 2.38 12.52
CA GLY A 30 6.75 3.27 13.55
C GLY A 30 5.22 3.43 13.53
N LEU A 31 4.51 2.86 12.56
CA LEU A 31 3.05 2.95 12.44
C LEU A 31 2.32 1.60 12.51
N GLY A 32 3.07 0.49 12.53
CA GLY A 32 2.50 -0.85 12.41
C GLY A 32 1.82 -1.03 11.04
N GLY A 33 0.90 -1.98 10.94
CA GLY A 33 0.22 -2.27 9.67
C GLY A 33 1.10 -3.12 8.76
N ASP A 34 0.69 -4.37 8.58
CA ASP A 34 1.35 -5.32 7.68
C ASP A 34 0.86 -5.12 6.25
N TYR A 35 1.78 -5.07 5.31
CA TYR A 35 1.50 -4.86 3.90
C TYR A 35 2.32 -5.79 3.01
N VAL A 36 1.87 -5.93 1.77
CA VAL A 36 2.57 -6.70 0.74
C VAL A 36 3.83 -5.93 0.31
N CYS A 37 5.03 -6.42 0.65
CA CYS A 37 6.29 -5.72 0.40
C CYS A 37 6.47 -5.28 -1.06
N GLU A 38 6.03 -6.12 -2.01
CA GLU A 38 6.13 -5.83 -3.44
C GLU A 38 5.30 -4.62 -3.87
N TYR A 39 4.21 -4.33 -3.15
CA TYR A 39 3.28 -3.24 -3.46
C TYR A 39 3.71 -1.92 -2.82
N GLY A 40 4.54 -1.99 -1.78
CA GLY A 40 5.16 -0.82 -1.17
C GLY A 40 4.19 0.09 -0.42
N GLU A 41 4.75 1.21 0.06
CA GLU A 41 4.02 2.28 0.73
C GLU A 41 3.88 3.48 -0.22
N ALA A 42 2.69 4.05 -0.29
CA ALA A 42 2.46 5.30 -0.99
C ALA A 42 2.23 6.42 0.03
N TRP A 43 3.04 7.47 -0.03
CA TRP A 43 3.01 8.57 0.92
C TRP A 43 2.48 9.84 0.27
N GLN A 44 1.34 10.34 0.77
CA GLN A 44 0.86 11.70 0.55
C GLN A 44 1.44 12.61 1.62
N THR A 45 2.00 13.73 1.22
CA THR A 45 2.32 14.84 2.13
C THR A 45 1.39 16.00 1.78
N PHE A 46 0.76 16.62 2.77
CA PHE A 46 -0.14 17.76 2.57
C PHE A 46 0.62 19.09 2.66
N PRO A 47 0.04 20.21 2.16
CA PRO A 47 0.68 21.52 2.23
C PRO A 47 1.06 22.01 3.64
N ASP A 48 0.41 21.50 4.69
CA ASP A 48 0.73 21.81 6.08
C ASP A 48 1.82 20.91 6.69
N GLY A 49 2.40 20.01 5.89
CA GLY A 49 3.42 19.06 6.31
C GLY A 49 2.89 17.79 6.99
N THR A 50 1.57 17.69 7.22
CA THR A 50 0.97 16.42 7.65
C THR A 50 1.08 15.37 6.55
N ARG A 51 1.04 14.10 6.93
CA ARG A 51 1.28 12.98 6.01
C ARG A 51 0.18 11.94 6.12
N GLN A 52 -0.14 11.29 5.01
CA GLN A 52 -1.05 10.17 4.94
C GLN A 52 -0.38 9.05 4.16
N VAL A 53 -0.38 7.84 4.73
CA VAL A 53 0.18 6.64 4.10
C VAL A 53 -0.94 5.78 3.55
N PHE A 54 -0.68 5.14 2.42
CA PHE A 54 -1.52 4.12 1.83
C PHE A 54 -0.67 2.87 1.60
N ILE A 55 -1.22 1.73 2.01
CA ILE A 55 -0.61 0.42 1.81
C ILE A 55 -1.63 -0.55 1.25
N VAL A 56 -1.14 -1.65 0.71
CA VAL A 56 -1.99 -2.82 0.41
C VAL A 56 -1.72 -3.87 1.46
N GLY A 57 -2.74 -4.16 2.27
CA GLY A 57 -2.67 -5.15 3.33
C GLY A 57 -2.43 -6.56 2.79
N THR A 58 -2.09 -7.49 3.68
CA THR A 58 -1.95 -8.92 3.33
C THR A 58 -3.29 -9.58 2.95
N ASP A 59 -4.40 -8.88 3.18
CA ASP A 59 -5.75 -9.17 2.73
C ASP A 59 -6.07 -8.62 1.32
N PHE A 60 -5.08 -8.03 0.64
CA PHE A 60 -5.21 -7.35 -0.66
C PHE A 60 -6.17 -6.16 -0.68
N ALA A 61 -6.58 -5.63 0.48
CA ALA A 61 -7.32 -4.39 0.58
C ALA A 61 -6.38 -3.19 0.68
N VAL A 62 -6.84 -2.02 0.22
CA VAL A 62 -6.11 -0.76 0.45
C VAL A 62 -6.44 -0.26 1.85
N TRP A 63 -5.39 0.07 2.61
CA TRP A 63 -5.49 0.62 3.96
C TRP A 63 -4.80 1.98 4.01
N THR A 64 -5.34 2.90 4.80
CA THR A 64 -4.76 4.23 4.98
C THR A 64 -4.68 4.62 6.45
N ARG A 65 -3.72 5.49 6.76
CA ARG A 65 -3.54 6.11 8.06
C ARG A 65 -3.00 7.52 7.86
N TYR A 66 -3.52 8.50 8.59
CA TYR A 66 -3.12 9.91 8.45
C TYR A 66 -2.60 10.48 9.76
N GLY A 67 -1.61 11.34 9.65
CA GLY A 67 -1.03 12.11 10.73
C GLY A 67 -1.76 13.44 10.92
N ASN A 68 -1.65 14.00 12.12
CA ASN A 68 -2.11 15.35 12.44
C ASN A 68 -0.91 16.28 12.71
N THR A 69 -1.18 17.58 12.76
CA THR A 69 -0.15 18.62 13.00
C THR A 69 0.50 18.51 14.38
N SER A 70 -0.15 17.86 15.34
CA SER A 70 0.39 17.61 16.69
C SER A 70 1.31 16.39 16.76
N GLY A 71 1.60 15.73 15.62
CA GLY A 71 2.48 14.56 15.54
C GLY A 71 1.81 13.23 15.87
N GLY A 72 0.50 13.21 16.14
CA GLY A 72 -0.28 12.00 16.32
C GLY A 72 -0.70 11.37 15.00
N TRP A 73 -1.01 10.07 15.03
CA TRP A 73 -1.52 9.31 13.87
C TRP A 73 -2.90 8.74 14.18
N SER A 74 -3.78 8.70 13.18
CA SER A 74 -5.11 8.07 13.23
C SER A 74 -5.03 6.56 13.51
N GLY A 75 -6.16 5.85 13.52
CA GLY A 75 -6.17 4.40 13.32
C GLY A 75 -5.91 4.03 11.86
N TRP A 76 -5.59 2.76 11.60
CA TRP A 76 -5.65 2.22 10.24
C TRP A 76 -7.10 2.10 9.78
N GLU A 77 -7.41 2.63 8.61
CA GLU A 77 -8.74 2.67 8.03
C GLU A 77 -8.74 1.92 6.70
N SER A 78 -9.67 0.98 6.53
CA SER A 78 -9.80 0.24 5.28
C SER A 78 -10.49 1.10 4.23
N MET A 79 -9.88 1.21 3.07
CA MET A 79 -10.50 1.72 1.86
C MET A 79 -11.12 0.59 1.03
N GLY A 80 -10.95 -0.67 1.44
CA GLY A 80 -11.44 -1.86 0.75
C GLY A 80 -10.71 -2.11 -0.57
N GLY A 81 -11.37 -2.87 -1.44
CA GLY A 81 -10.81 -3.33 -2.71
C GLY A 81 -10.12 -4.69 -2.59
N GLU A 82 -9.82 -5.27 -3.74
CA GLU A 82 -8.99 -6.48 -3.88
C GLU A 82 -8.00 -6.17 -5.01
N VAL A 83 -6.80 -5.72 -4.64
CA VAL A 83 -5.84 -5.12 -5.57
C VAL A 83 -4.63 -6.02 -5.79
N ARG A 84 -4.06 -5.94 -6.99
CA ARG A 84 -2.91 -6.75 -7.42
C ARG A 84 -1.66 -5.90 -7.71
N GLY A 85 -1.56 -4.74 -7.07
CA GLY A 85 -0.46 -3.80 -7.23
C GLY A 85 -0.50 -2.68 -6.20
N GLY A 86 0.59 -1.93 -6.12
CA GLY A 86 0.72 -0.78 -5.22
C GLY A 86 -0.26 0.36 -5.52
N VAL A 87 -0.48 1.18 -4.50
CA VAL A 87 -1.29 2.40 -4.61
C VAL A 87 -0.49 3.49 -5.31
N ARG A 88 -1.10 4.17 -6.27
CA ARG A 88 -0.57 5.39 -6.88
C ARG A 88 -1.30 6.60 -6.34
N ILE A 89 -0.57 7.72 -6.25
CA ILE A 89 -1.08 9.00 -5.79
C ILE A 89 -0.86 10.02 -6.90
N GLU A 90 -1.94 10.57 -7.42
CA GLU A 90 -1.93 11.72 -8.31
C GLU A 90 -2.21 13.00 -7.50
N GLY A 91 -1.39 14.03 -7.66
CA GLY A 91 -1.51 15.28 -6.87
C GLY A 91 -0.89 15.19 -5.47
N ASN A 92 0.29 14.57 -5.34
CA ASN A 92 1.07 14.66 -4.10
C ASN A 92 1.32 16.15 -3.73
N HIS A 93 1.35 16.50 -2.44
CA HIS A 93 1.39 17.91 -1.98
C HIS A 93 0.17 18.77 -2.29
N THR A 94 -0.98 18.15 -2.63
CA THR A 94 -2.27 18.87 -2.77
C THR A 94 -3.24 18.48 -1.66
N TRP A 95 -4.28 19.28 -1.46
CA TRP A 95 -5.36 18.98 -0.53
C TRP A 95 -6.35 17.93 -1.06
N ASN A 96 -6.39 17.73 -2.37
CA ASN A 96 -7.36 16.90 -3.08
C ASN A 96 -6.67 15.88 -4.00
N PRO A 97 -5.75 15.03 -3.47
CA PRO A 97 -5.14 13.97 -4.26
C PRO A 97 -6.19 12.97 -4.75
N THR A 98 -5.83 12.29 -5.83
CA THR A 98 -6.47 11.05 -6.26
C THR A 98 -5.56 9.89 -5.87
N ILE A 99 -6.17 8.80 -5.41
CA ILE A 99 -5.48 7.52 -5.33
C ILE A 99 -6.02 6.57 -6.39
N SER A 100 -5.14 5.75 -6.94
CA SER A 100 -5.52 4.70 -7.87
C SER A 100 -4.83 3.38 -7.56
N ALA A 101 -5.50 2.27 -7.85
CA ALA A 101 -4.93 0.93 -7.72
C ALA A 101 -5.54 -0.02 -8.77
N VAL A 102 -4.77 -1.03 -9.17
CA VAL A 102 -5.22 -2.04 -10.13
C VAL A 102 -5.95 -3.15 -9.38
N GLY A 103 -7.22 -3.34 -9.68
CA GLY A 103 -8.05 -4.41 -9.14
C GLY A 103 -7.64 -5.80 -9.64
N ARG A 104 -8.18 -6.83 -9.00
CA ARG A 104 -7.97 -8.24 -9.38
C ARG A 104 -8.50 -8.57 -10.78
N ASP A 105 -9.57 -7.92 -11.18
CA ASP A 105 -10.14 -7.88 -12.54
C ASP A 105 -9.15 -7.32 -13.58
N GLY A 106 -8.20 -6.51 -13.11
CA GLY A 106 -7.20 -5.84 -13.92
C GLY A 106 -7.57 -4.43 -14.33
N ASP A 107 -8.76 -3.99 -13.94
CA ASP A 107 -9.22 -2.64 -14.15
C ASP A 107 -8.65 -1.72 -13.07
N LEU A 108 -8.39 -0.48 -13.46
CA LEU A 108 -7.99 0.55 -12.51
C LEU A 108 -9.24 1.04 -11.78
N TRP A 109 -9.13 1.18 -10.47
CA TRP A 109 -10.10 1.97 -9.71
C TRP A 109 -9.40 3.13 -9.03
N PHE A 110 -10.16 4.18 -8.77
CA PHE A 110 -9.66 5.38 -8.11
C PHE A 110 -10.65 5.96 -7.13
N ARG A 111 -10.14 6.79 -6.22
CA ARG A 111 -10.90 7.61 -5.28
C ARG A 111 -10.27 8.99 -5.19
N HIS A 112 -11.11 10.00 -5.03
CA HIS A 112 -10.66 11.37 -4.80
C HIS A 112 -10.81 11.74 -3.34
N ARG A 113 -9.84 12.50 -2.82
CA ARG A 113 -9.98 13.15 -1.53
C ARG A 113 -10.80 14.43 -1.68
N LEU A 114 -11.84 14.55 -0.89
CA LEU A 114 -12.68 15.74 -0.81
C LEU A 114 -12.03 16.79 0.11
N ASN A 115 -12.47 18.05 0.00
CA ASN A 115 -12.01 19.12 0.88
C ASN A 115 -12.34 18.86 2.36
N SER A 116 -13.33 18.01 2.65
CA SER A 116 -13.65 17.55 4.01
C SER A 116 -12.60 16.59 4.60
N GLY A 117 -11.64 16.13 3.78
CA GLY A 117 -10.69 15.07 4.12
C GLY A 117 -11.24 13.66 3.94
N SER A 118 -12.53 13.52 3.63
CA SER A 118 -13.16 12.23 3.31
C SER A 118 -12.81 11.77 1.89
N TRP A 119 -12.93 10.47 1.64
CA TRP A 119 -12.72 9.87 0.32
C TRP A 119 -14.05 9.56 -0.36
N THR A 120 -14.10 9.72 -1.68
CA THR A 120 -15.21 9.22 -2.49
C THR A 120 -15.33 7.69 -2.39
N GLY A 121 -16.47 7.14 -2.80
CA GLY A 121 -16.59 5.71 -3.09
C GLY A 121 -15.66 5.26 -4.22
N ARG A 122 -15.47 3.94 -4.38
CA ARG A 122 -14.70 3.36 -5.50
C ARG A 122 -15.33 3.81 -6.83
N GLN A 123 -14.49 4.33 -7.71
CA GLN A 123 -14.83 4.64 -9.11
C GLN A 123 -13.93 3.82 -10.04
N SER A 124 -14.40 3.53 -11.25
CA SER A 124 -13.71 2.76 -12.30
C SER A 124 -13.56 3.59 -13.56
#